data_AF-A0A7Y3TZX6-F1
#
_entry.id   AF-A0A7Y3TZX6-F1
#
_cell.length_a   1.000
_cell.length_b   1.000
_cell.length_c   1.000
_cell.angle_alpha   90.00
_cell.angle_beta   90.00
_cell.angle_gamma   90.00
#
_symmetry.space_group_name_H-M   'P 1'
#
loop_
_entity.id
_entity.type
_entity.pdbx_description
1 polymer ?
#
loop_
_entity_poly.entity_id
_entity_poly.type
_entity_poly.pdbx_seq_one_letter_code
_entity_poly.pdbx_strand_id
1 'polypeptide(L)'
;MLDKSVAITFINALLEVASKKGLFDQIEKDLDLVCDVVLKHANLKKVLFHPSVSRTSKKELIRNIFGKSVSDLYDELLVFID
;
A
#
# COMPACT_ATOMS: atom_id res chain seq x y z
N MET A 1 -3.30 -10.43 13.99
CA MET A 1 -3.85 -9.06 14.03
C MET A 1 -2.71 -8.12 13.70
N LEU A 2 -2.86 -7.24 12.71
CA LEU A 2 -1.92 -6.12 12.55
C LEU A 2 -2.06 -5.26 13.81
N ASP A 3 -0.96 -5.11 14.55
CA ASP A 3 -0.92 -4.20 15.67
C ASP A 3 -1.07 -2.77 15.11
N LYS A 4 -2.08 -2.02 15.58
CA LYS A 4 -2.31 -0.64 15.14
C LYS A 4 -1.06 0.22 15.33
N SER A 5 -0.25 -0.07 16.35
CA SER A 5 1.02 0.61 16.62
C SER A 5 2.03 0.43 15.48
N VAL A 6 2.10 -0.79 14.92
CA VAL A 6 2.98 -1.09 13.79
C VAL A 6 2.54 -0.32 12.55
N ALA A 7 1.23 -0.31 12.26
CA ALA A 7 0.69 0.47 11.14
C ALA A 7 1.01 1.97 11.28
N ILE A 8 0.75 2.57 12.45
CA ILE A 8 1.05 3.99 12.71
C ILE A 8 2.53 4.30 12.52
N THR A 9 3.42 3.42 12.99
CA THR A 9 4.88 3.58 12.84
C THR A 9 5.29 3.62 11.36
N PHE A 10 4.75 2.70 10.56
CA PHE A 10 5.03 2.67 9.13
C PHE A 10 4.48 3.88 8.39
N ILE A 11 3.25 4.30 8.70
CA ILE A 11 2.64 5.48 8.08
C ILE A 11 3.44 6.74 8.42
N ASN A 12 3.87 6.90 9.67
CA ASN A 12 4.69 8.05 10.07
C ASN A 12 6.04 8.08 9.32
N ALA A 13 6.71 6.93 9.19
CA ALA A 13 7.95 6.83 8.43
C ALA A 13 7.75 7.18 6.94
N LEU A 14 6.65 6.71 6.34
CA LEU A 14 6.30 7.01 4.96
C LEU A 14 6.06 8.51 4.75
N LEU A 15 5.25 9.13 5.63
CA LEU A 15 4.94 10.56 5.55
C LEU A 15 6.17 11.43 5.77
N GLU A 16 7.10 11.01 6.64
CA GLU A 16 8.39 11.70 6.83
C GLU A 16 9.23 11.67 5.55
N VAL A 17 9.33 10.51 4.88
CA VAL A 17 10.03 10.38 3.60
C VAL A 17 9.35 11.21 2.51
N ALA A 18 8.02 11.14 2.42
CA ALA A 18 7.23 11.89 1.45
C ALA A 18 7.41 13.40 1.62
N SER A 19 7.38 13.89 2.87
CA SER A 19 7.61 15.30 3.21
C SER A 19 8.99 15.77 2.77
N LYS A 20 10.05 15.00 3.08
CA LYS A 20 11.43 15.31 2.64
C LYS A 20 11.60 15.34 1.12
N LYS A 21 10.82 14.53 0.39
CA LYS A 21 10.83 14.47 -1.08
C LYS A 21 9.87 15.47 -1.75
N GLY A 22 9.07 16.24 -0.99
CA GLY A 22 8.04 17.13 -1.55
C GLY A 22 6.84 16.40 -2.18
N LEU A 23 6.57 15.17 -1.75
CA LEU A 23 5.56 14.26 -2.29
C LEU A 23 4.40 13.99 -1.32
N PHE A 24 4.26 14.79 -0.25
CA PHE A 24 3.27 14.55 0.80
C PHE A 24 1.84 14.45 0.25
N ASP A 25 1.39 15.47 -0.49
CA ASP A 25 0.03 15.52 -1.06
C ASP A 25 -0.24 14.38 -2.04
N GLN A 26 0.80 13.90 -2.74
CA GLN A 26 0.67 12.77 -3.66
C GLN A 26 0.50 11.46 -2.89
N ILE A 27 1.26 11.26 -1.81
CA ILE A 27 1.15 10.05 -0.98
C ILE A 27 -0.17 9.98 -0.24
N GLU A 28 -0.71 11.10 0.23
CA GLU A 28 -2.04 11.13 0.82
C GLU A 28 -3.10 10.63 -0.18
N LYS A 29 -3.06 11.13 -1.42
CA LYS A 29 -3.96 10.69 -2.50
C LYS A 29 -3.78 9.21 -2.86
N ASP A 30 -2.54 8.73 -2.92
CA ASP A 30 -2.24 7.33 -3.20
C ASP A 30 -2.82 6.42 -2.10
N LEU A 31 -2.66 6.81 -0.83
CA LEU A 31 -3.21 6.07 0.32
C LEU A 31 -4.74 6.06 0.31
N ASP A 32 -5.38 7.18 0.00
CA ASP A 32 -6.84 7.27 -0.11
C ASP A 32 -7.37 6.36 -1.23
N LEU A 33 -6.75 6.42 -2.42
CA LEU A 33 -7.10 5.55 -3.54
C LEU A 33 -6.99 4.06 -3.16
N VAL A 34 -5.90 3.69 -2.51
CA VAL A 34 -5.62 2.31 -2.12
C VAL A 34 -6.61 1.83 -1.05
N CYS A 35 -6.88 2.66 -0.04
CA CYS A 35 -7.91 2.41 0.96
C CYS A 35 -9.27 2.18 0.29
N ASP A 36 -9.67 3.08 -0.61
CA ASP A 36 -10.95 2.99 -1.32
C ASP A 36 -11.09 1.69 -2.12
N VAL A 37 -10.08 1.34 -2.92
CA VAL A 37 -10.10 0.12 -3.73
C VAL A 37 -10.15 -1.11 -2.82
N VAL A 38 -9.33 -1.16 -1.78
CA VAL A 38 -9.30 -2.30 -0.85
C VAL A 38 -10.62 -2.44 -0.09
N LEU A 39 -11.23 -1.33 0.32
CA LEU A 39 -12.51 -1.31 1.03
C LEU A 39 -13.68 -1.70 0.13
N LYS A 40 -13.71 -1.24 -1.13
CA LYS A 40 -14.79 -1.50 -2.10
C LYS A 40 -14.75 -2.93 -2.66
N HIS A 41 -13.59 -3.58 -2.70
CA HIS A 41 -13.43 -4.91 -3.29
C HIS A 41 -13.13 -6.00 -2.25
N ALA A 42 -14.17 -6.60 -1.68
CA ALA A 42 -14.04 -7.65 -0.66
C ALA A 42 -13.21 -8.87 -1.10
N ASN A 43 -13.25 -9.24 -2.39
CA ASN A 43 -12.46 -10.34 -2.92
C ASN A 43 -10.96 -10.00 -3.00
N LEU A 44 -10.61 -8.73 -3.21
CA LEU A 44 -9.21 -8.30 -3.20
C LEU A 44 -8.60 -8.52 -1.81
N LYS A 45 -9.31 -8.15 -0.74
CA LYS A 45 -8.90 -8.45 0.64
C LYS A 45 -8.67 -9.96 0.83
N LYS A 46 -9.61 -10.81 0.37
CA LYS A 46 -9.46 -12.26 0.51
C LYS A 46 -8.16 -12.77 -0.13
N VAL A 47 -7.83 -12.32 -1.33
CA VAL A 47 -6.60 -12.74 -2.03
C VAL A 47 -5.35 -12.20 -1.33
N LEU A 48 -5.33 -10.93 -0.94
CA LEU A 48 -4.17 -10.30 -0.27
C LEU A 48 -3.84 -10.94 1.08
N PHE A 49 -4.86 -11.36 1.82
CA PHE A 49 -4.71 -11.99 3.14
C PHE A 49 -4.69 -13.53 3.09
N HIS A 50 -4.77 -14.15 1.91
CA HIS A 50 -4.72 -15.60 1.80
C HIS A 50 -3.28 -16.11 1.96
N PRO A 51 -3.01 -17.09 2.86
CA PRO A 51 -1.66 -17.55 3.15
C PRO A 51 -0.98 -18.27 1.98
N SER A 52 -1.76 -18.91 1.08
CA SER A 52 -1.20 -19.61 -0.09
C SER A 52 -0.83 -18.68 -1.25
N VAL A 53 -1.16 -17.38 -1.18
CA VAL A 53 -0.78 -16.42 -2.22
C VAL A 53 0.63 -15.94 -1.89
N SER A 54 1.56 -16.22 -2.80
CA SER A 54 2.96 -15.82 -2.61
C SER A 54 3.11 -14.30 -2.53
N ARG A 55 4.14 -13.84 -1.82
CA ARG A 55 4.48 -12.42 -1.73
C ARG A 55 4.67 -11.78 -3.11
N THR A 56 5.35 -12.47 -4.03
CA THR A 56 5.54 -12.01 -5.40
C THR A 56 4.22 -11.81 -6.12
N SER A 57 3.31 -12.79 -6.02
CA SER A 57 1.97 -12.71 -6.62
C SER A 57 1.13 -11.58 -6.03
N LYS A 58 1.24 -11.30 -4.72
CA LYS A 58 0.57 -10.13 -4.10
C LYS A 58 1.10 -8.82 -4.69
N LYS A 59 2.43 -8.67 -4.80
CA LYS A 59 3.05 -7.46 -5.36
C LYS A 59 2.66 -7.25 -6.83
N GLU A 60 2.69 -8.30 -7.64
CA GLU A 60 2.24 -8.25 -9.04
C GLU A 60 0.76 -7.88 -9.16
N LEU A 61 -0.09 -8.48 -8.33
CA LEU A 61 -1.52 -8.15 -8.30
C LEU A 61 -1.75 -6.67 -7.97
N ILE A 62 -1.07 -6.15 -6.95
CA ILE A 62 -1.20 -4.74 -6.55
C ILE A 62 -0.72 -3.83 -7.68
N ARG A 63 0.42 -4.14 -8.32
CA ARG A 63 0.90 -3.41 -9.51
C ARG A 63 -0.07 -3.45 -10.66
N ASN A 64 -0.73 -4.58 -10.91
CA ASN A 64 -1.73 -4.70 -11.97
C ASN A 64 -3.00 -3.90 -11.69
N ILE A 65 -3.37 -3.74 -10.41
CA ILE A 65 -4.56 -2.99 -9.98
C ILE A 65 -4.31 -1.48 -10.06
N PHE A 66 -3.20 -1.01 -9.48
CA PHE A 66 -2.94 0.41 -9.34
C PHE A 66 -2.11 0.98 -10.48
N GLY A 67 -1.23 0.18 -11.10
CA GLY A 67 -0.42 0.58 -12.26
C GLY A 67 0.26 1.93 -12.05
N LYS A 68 0.04 2.87 -12.97
CA LYS A 68 0.55 4.25 -12.90
C LYS A 68 -0.38 5.22 -12.14
N SER A 69 -1.43 4.72 -11.50
CA SER A 69 -2.40 5.53 -10.74
C SER A 69 -1.89 5.92 -9.35
N VAL A 70 -0.75 5.37 -8.96
CA VAL A 70 -0.02 5.62 -7.72
C VAL A 70 1.40 6.04 -8.05
N SER A 71 2.04 6.80 -7.16
CA SER A 71 3.40 7.30 -7.35
C SER A 71 4.47 6.20 -7.24
N ASP A 72 5.67 6.47 -7.74
CA ASP A 72 6.83 5.55 -7.58
C ASP A 72 7.19 5.31 -6.10
N LEU A 73 6.87 6.27 -5.23
CA LEU A 73 7.05 6.14 -3.78
C LEU A 73 6.08 5.09 -3.18
N TYR A 74 4.94 4.83 -3.83
CA TYR A 74 4.06 3.71 -3.48
C TYR A 74 4.69 2.35 -3.85
N ASP A 75 5.46 2.26 -4.93
CA ASP A 75 6.21 1.03 -5.25
C ASP A 75 7.29 0.72 -4.19
N GLU A 76 7.92 1.75 -3.60
CA GLU A 76 8.81 1.60 -2.44
C GLU A 76 8.04 1.02 -1.22
N LEU A 77 6.76 1.36 -1.04
CA LEU A 77 5.89 0.81 0.02
C LEU A 77 5.59 -0.68 -0.17
N LEU A 78 5.43 -1.15 -1.41
CA LEU A 78 5.13 -2.56 -1.69
C LEU A 78 6.22 -3.51 -1.22
N VAL A 79 7.45 -3.01 -1.05
CA VAL A 79 8.56 -3.80 -0.48
C VAL A 79 8.23 -4.28 0.94
N PHE A 80 7.50 -3.49 1.73
CA PHE A 80 7.17 -3.78 3.12
C PHE A 80 5.99 -4.75 3.31
N ILE A 81 5.31 -5.15 2.23
CA ILE A 81 4.33 -6.23 2.28
C ILE A 81 5.10 -7.55 2.41
N ASP A 82 5.20 -8.07 3.64
CA ASP A 82 5.59 -9.45 3.96
C ASP A 82 4.36 -10.28 4.31
#